data_AF-A0A8S9GFX6-F1
#
_entry.id   AF-A0A8S9GFX6-F1
#
_cell.length_a   1.000
_cell.length_b   1.000
_cell.length_c   1.000
_cell.angle_alpha   90.00
_cell.angle_beta   90.00
_cell.angle_gamma   90.00
#
_symmetry.space_group_name_H-M   'P 1'
#
loop_
_entity.id
_entity.type
_entity.pdbx_description
1 polymer ?
#
loop_
_entity_poly.entity_id
_entity_poly.type
_entity_poly.pdbx_seq_one_letter_code
_entity_poly.pdbx_strand_id
1 'polypeptide(L)' 'MATQQEDEEKALVIWSIINCPIPDGHDPCLVVPRIQTALEKSRGDRPYGPLSIIAISNNLTEIPGEDVMRKLLSRL' A
#
# COMPACT_ATOMS: atom_id res chain seq x y z
N MET A 1 36.93 5.73 0.16
CA MET A 1 35.74 6.37 0.75
C MET A 1 34.67 5.30 0.78
N ALA A 2 34.32 4.80 1.97
CA ALA A 2 33.38 3.70 2.12
C ALA A 2 31.96 4.24 1.88
N THR A 3 31.31 3.80 0.81
CA THR A 3 29.88 4.00 0.58
C THR A 3 29.13 3.29 1.69
N GLN A 4 28.58 4.05 2.63
CA GLN A 4 27.64 3.54 3.61
C GLN A 4 26.38 3.17 2.83
N GLN A 5 26.20 1.89 2.51
CA GLN A 5 24.90 1.36 2.11
C GLN A 5 24.05 1.39 3.36
N GLU A 6 23.26 2.45 3.48
CA GLU A 6 22.12 2.50 4.39
C GLU A 6 21.23 1.31 3.99
N ASP A 7 21.14 0.31 4.87
CA ASP A 7 20.31 -0.87 4.67
C ASP A 7 18.85 -0.42 4.76
N GLU A 8 18.37 0.16 3.67
CA GLU A 8 16.98 0.55 3.47
C GLU A 8 16.13 -0.71 3.52
N GLU A 9 15.55 -0.95 4.68
CA GLU A 9 14.75 -2.13 4.91
C GLU A 9 13.45 -2.00 4.09
N LYS A 10 13.35 -2.84 3.06
CA LYS A 10 12.20 -2.88 2.16
C LYS A 10 11.00 -3.46 2.89
N ALA A 11 9.86 -2.77 2.80
CA ALA A 11 8.60 -3.28 3.32
C ALA A 11 7.66 -3.69 2.18
N LEU A 12 7.09 -4.88 2.35
CA LEU A 12 6.10 -5.47 1.45
C LEU A 12 4.77 -5.57 2.18
N VAL A 13 3.73 -4.97 1.59
CA VAL A 13 2.36 -5.07 2.09
C VAL A 13 1.56 -5.93 1.12
N ILE A 14 1.03 -7.05 1.60
CA ILE A 14 0.13 -7.92 0.86
C ILE A 14 -1.27 -7.71 1.43
N TRP A 15 -2.16 -7.14 0.63
CA TRP A 15 -3.51 -6.80 1.04
C TRP A 15 -4.53 -7.58 0.20
N SER A 16 -5.39 -8.34 0.88
CA SER A 16 -6.53 -9.00 0.23
C SER A 16 -7.76 -8.09 0.31
N ILE A 17 -8.21 -7.60 -0.84
CA ILE A 17 -9.39 -6.72 -0.92
C ILE A 17 -10.67 -7.50 -0.60
N ILE A 18 -10.68 -8.82 -0.86
CA ILE A 18 -11.83 -9.69 -0.58
C ILE A 18 -12.06 -9.78 0.94
N ASN A 19 -11.00 -10.04 1.69
CA ASN A 19 -11.08 -10.24 3.14
C ASN A 19 -11.08 -8.91 3.92
N CYS A 20 -10.52 -7.86 3.33
CA CYS A 20 -10.45 -6.52 3.93
C CYS A 20 -10.83 -5.46 2.88
N PRO A 21 -12.11 -5.37 2.47
CA PRO A 21 -12.55 -4.40 1.48
C PRO A 21 -12.49 -2.97 2.02
N ILE A 22 -12.40 -2.00 1.12
CA ILE A 22 -12.60 -0.60 1.46
C ILE A 22 -14.10 -0.40 1.74
N PRO A 23 -14.48 0.19 2.88
CA PRO A 23 -15.89 0.46 3.16
C PRO A 23 -16.48 1.47 2.18
N ASP A 24 -17.78 1.34 1.88
CA ASP A 24 -18.47 2.29 1.02
C ASP A 24 -18.34 3.74 1.54
N GLY A 25 -18.28 4.70 0.61
CA GLY A 25 -18.12 6.12 0.91
C GLY A 25 -16.71 6.55 1.35
N HIS A 26 -15.73 5.64 1.38
CA HIS A 26 -14.34 5.96 1.66
C HIS A 26 -13.52 6.09 0.37
N ASP A 27 -12.64 7.10 0.31
CA ASP A 27 -11.73 7.27 -0.82
C ASP A 27 -10.63 6.18 -0.81
N PRO A 28 -10.58 5.32 -1.83
CA PRO A 28 -9.54 4.32 -1.95
C PRO A 28 -8.14 4.88 -2.06
N CYS A 29 -7.98 6.08 -2.63
CA CYS A 29 -6.68 6.70 -2.81
C CYS A 29 -5.99 6.95 -1.47
N LEU A 30 -6.74 6.93 -0.37
CA LEU A 30 -6.22 7.11 0.99
C LEU A 30 -5.70 5.82 1.62
N VAL A 31 -5.93 4.65 1.03
CA VAL A 31 -5.45 3.37 1.59
C VAL A 31 -3.92 3.33 1.59
N VAL A 32 -3.30 3.65 0.44
CA VAL A 32 -1.84 3.63 0.29
C VAL A 32 -1.16 4.62 1.26
N PRO A 33 -1.52 5.92 1.29
CA PRO A 33 -0.97 6.86 2.25
C PRO A 33 -1.20 6.44 3.71
N ARG A 34 -2.36 5.88 4.04
CA ARG A 34 -2.63 5.42 5.41
C ARG A 34 -1.77 4.24 5.81
N ILE A 35 -1.52 3.30 4.90
CA ILE A 35 -0.60 2.18 5.14
C ILE A 35 0.82 2.71 5.34
N GLN A 36 1.28 3.64 4.49
CA GLN A 36 2.59 4.27 4.64
C GLN A 36 2.74 4.96 6.01
N THR A 37 1.80 5.82 6.38
CA THR A 37 1.81 6.51 7.67
C THR A 37 1.72 5.54 8.85
N ALA A 38 0.93 4.46 8.74
CA ALA A 38 0.82 3.46 9.80
C ALA A 38 2.14 2.69 9.97
N LEU A 39 2.81 2.37 8.86
CA LEU A 39 4.12 1.74 8.87
C LEU A 39 5.15 2.70 9.51
N GLU A 40 5.26 3.93 9.04
CA GLU A 40 6.16 4.95 9.62
C GLU A 40 5.98 5.08 11.14
N LYS A 41 4.72 5.20 11.60
CA LYS A 41 4.41 5.26 13.04
C LYS A 41 4.82 4.00 13.81
N SER A 42 4.78 2.82 13.18
CA SER A 42 5.17 1.57 13.82
C SER A 42 6.69 1.43 14.01
N ARG A 43 7.50 2.17 13.24
CA ARG A 43 8.97 2.10 13.29
C ARG A 43 9.67 3.25 14.00
N GLY A 44 8.93 4.27 14.43
CA GLY A 44 9.54 5.44 15.09
C GLY A 44 10.42 6.22 14.10
N ASP A 45 11.71 6.36 14.41
CA ASP A 45 12.61 7.33 13.75
C ASP A 45 13.33 6.80 12.49
N ARG A 46 13.13 5.53 12.12
CA ARG A 46 13.80 4.93 10.96
C ARG A 46 12.83 4.85 9.76
N PRO A 47 13.09 5.58 8.66
CA PRO A 47 12.26 5.50 7.46
C PRO A 47 12.36 4.10 6.83
N TYR A 48 11.27 3.65 6.22
CA TYR A 48 11.31 2.48 5.35
C TYR A 48 12.01 2.84 4.04
N GLY A 49 12.70 1.86 3.45
CA GLY A 49 13.04 1.91 2.04
C GLY A 49 11.79 1.89 1.15
N PRO A 50 11.95 1.77 -0.18
CA PRO A 50 10.84 1.68 -1.11
C PRO A 50 9.75 0.69 -0.66
N LEU A 51 8.52 1.21 -0.51
CA LEU A 51 7.36 0.44 -0.09
C LEU A 51 6.68 -0.19 -1.30
N SER A 52 6.51 -1.51 -1.28
CA SER A 52 5.76 -2.23 -2.31
C SER A 52 4.43 -2.70 -1.74
N ILE A 53 3.32 -2.31 -2.36
CA ILE A 53 1.97 -2.69 -1.95
C ILE A 53 1.34 -3.53 -3.05
N ILE A 54 0.96 -4.76 -2.71
CA ILE A 54 0.30 -5.71 -3.61
C ILE A 54 -1.12 -5.91 -3.11
N ALA A 55 -2.09 -5.53 -3.93
CA ALA A 55 -3.49 -5.75 -3.66
C ALA A 55 -4.01 -6.94 -4.48
N ILE A 56 -4.59 -7.94 -3.81
CA ILE A 56 -5.04 -9.21 -4.39
C ILE A 56 -6.57 -9.28 -4.35
N SER A 57 -7.17 -9.57 -5.51
CA SER A 57 -8.59 -9.91 -5.68
C SER A 57 -8.73 -11.11 -6.61
N ASN A 58 -9.74 -11.95 -6.39
CA ASN A 58 -10.08 -13.11 -7.23
C ASN A 58 -10.83 -12.69 -8.50
N ASN A 59 -11.42 -11.50 -8.48
CA ASN A 59 -12.19 -10.96 -9.58
C ASN A 59 -11.84 -9.47 -9.68
N LEU A 60 -10.97 -9.10 -10.62
CA LEU A 60 -10.64 -7.69 -10.88
C LEU A 60 -11.73 -6.99 -11.72
N THR A 61 -12.67 -7.76 -12.25
CA THR A 61 -13.71 -7.35 -13.22
C THR A 61 -15.11 -7.19 -12.61
N GLU A 62 -15.41 -7.84 -11.47
CA GLU A 62 -16.71 -7.76 -10.78
C GLU A 62 -16.61 -7.14 -9.37
N ILE A 63 -15.63 -6.29 -9.12
CA ILE A 63 -15.62 -5.47 -7.90
C ILE A 63 -16.51 -4.25 -8.15
N PRO A 64 -17.48 -3.93 -7.28
CA PRO A 64 -18.06 -2.58 -7.22
C PRO A 64 -16.92 -1.63 -6.85
N GLY A 65 -16.23 -1.08 -7.85
CA GLY A 65 -14.95 -0.40 -7.64
C GLY A 65 -13.85 -0.71 -8.66
N GLU A 66 -14.17 -1.10 -9.89
CA GLU A 66 -13.15 -1.10 -10.96
C GLU A 66 -12.41 0.26 -11.06
N ASP A 67 -13.14 1.35 -10.82
CA ASP A 67 -12.60 2.72 -10.74
C ASP A 67 -11.68 2.94 -9.52
N VAL A 68 -11.93 2.22 -8.42
CA VAL A 68 -11.11 2.21 -7.19
C VAL A 68 -9.74 1.59 -7.47
N MET A 69 -9.71 0.43 -8.10
CA MET A 69 -8.45 -0.26 -8.41
C MET A 69 -7.64 0.48 -9.46
N ARG A 70 -8.27 1.02 -10.50
CA ARG A 70 -7.57 1.86 -11.49
C ARG A 70 -6.96 3.11 -10.86
N LYS A 71 -7.67 3.77 -9.92
CA LYS A 71 -7.14 4.91 -9.17
C LYS A 71 -5.94 4.53 -8.30
N LEU A 72 -6.01 3.40 -7.61
CA LEU A 72 -4.91 2.88 -6.80
C LEU A 72 -3.67 2.53 -7.65
N LEU A 73 -3.87 1.87 -8.79
CA LEU A 73 -2.78 1.50 -9.70
C LEU A 73 -2.13 2.72 -10.38
N SER A 74 -2.86 3.82 -10.58
CA SER A 74 -2.31 5.05 -11.18
C SER A 74 -1.35 5.84 -10.28
N ARG A 75 -1.24 5.44 -9.00
CA ARG A 75 -0.45 6.14 -7.97
C ARG A 75 0.70 5.31 -7.40
N LEU A 76 0.84 4.06 -7.85
CA LEU A 76 2.02 3.21 -7.64
C LEU A 76 3.05 3.51 -8.73
#